data_AF-A0AAU5VWP3-F1
#
_entry.id   AF-A0AAU5VWP3-F1
#
_cell.length_a   1.000
_cell.length_b   1.000
_cell.length_c   1.000
_cell.angle_alpha   90.00
_cell.angle_beta   90.00
_cell.angle_gamma   90.00
#
_symmetry.space_group_name_H-M   'P 1'
#
loop_
_entity.id
_entity.type
_entity.pdbx_description
1 polymer ?
#
loop_
_entity_poly.entity_id
_entity_poly.type
_entity_poly.pdbx_seq_one_letter_code
_entity_poly.pdbx_strand_id
1 'polypeptide(L)'
;MGRSSTRGEGTRSRGRHDGPPGRSGGEASDGTRPKGHGRRERSTPAGSGQGPARADRRRAAGKGKGGKRRVLRWVASVLALLILGTGGAGYLYYKHLNGNIRKEDLTLGDKAMADHKANAAGQTPLNILLIGSDARDSKANQELGGAKETFGGTPLADVQMLLHLSADRSNISVLSMPRDTMLKMPRCTDPKSDKVYPASTVDVQTNESLGRGGPGCTVATWYELTGITIDHFMMIDFEGVVSMADAVGGVPVCVDANVYSHTSTGKGSGLKLKEGTTSVQGKQALQWLRTRYGFEDNTDLGRTKAQHQYLNSMVRELRKGTKLTDPGKLMDLAEAATGALTVDKGLDTVKKLYDLAEELKKAPTDRITMTTMPNVYGTGQFSGRVYPKAEEAEQVFRMIREDIPLDGKASKRKTPVVKDQAAPTAEIAVSVRNATSTDTLGPAQGRATTVKDLLTDAGFAKATIDSQNVEAAARTGVLYPSADLEGDAQAVAKALGIPVSQVKKSTDVSGIVLSVGADWRKDEAYPAKAAEEKTPESANPLNGAEKACMHVNPSFTW
;
A
#
# COMPACT_ATOMS: atom_id res chain seq x y z
N MET A 1 -25.21 31.29 42.64
CA MET A 1 -25.37 30.71 43.99
C MET A 1 -25.31 29.20 43.84
N GLY A 2 -24.56 28.36 44.57
CA GLY A 2 -23.40 28.49 45.50
C GLY A 2 -22.57 27.18 45.39
N ARG A 3 -21.24 27.14 45.60
CA ARG A 3 -20.53 26.76 46.87
C ARG A 3 -21.16 25.55 47.62
N SER A 4 -20.42 24.53 48.12
CA SER A 4 -18.99 24.50 48.53
C SER A 4 -18.35 23.08 48.69
N SER A 5 -17.00 23.00 48.64
CA SER A 5 -16.00 22.16 49.40
C SER A 5 -16.33 20.76 49.99
N THR A 6 -15.43 19.76 50.10
CA THR A 6 -13.94 19.66 50.31
C THR A 6 -13.33 18.53 49.43
N ARG A 7 -12.04 18.10 49.37
CA ARG A 7 -10.71 18.22 50.07
C ARG A 7 -10.34 17.29 51.26
N GLY A 8 -9.42 16.34 51.01
CA GLY A 8 -8.52 15.64 51.96
C GLY A 8 -7.91 14.37 51.31
N GLU A 9 -6.61 14.03 51.19
CA GLU A 9 -5.28 14.57 51.61
C GLU A 9 -4.57 13.84 52.78
N GLY A 10 -3.44 13.17 52.47
CA GLY A 10 -2.56 12.46 53.42
C GLY A 10 -2.34 10.97 53.07
N THR A 11 -1.20 10.31 53.32
CA THR A 11 0.13 10.75 53.81
C THR A 11 1.27 9.89 53.19
N ARG A 12 2.54 10.17 53.56
CA ARG A 12 3.77 9.59 52.97
C ARG A 12 4.29 8.37 53.74
N SER A 13 5.23 7.63 53.14
CA SER A 13 6.37 7.08 53.87
C SER A 13 7.70 7.37 53.15
N ARG A 14 8.80 7.43 53.91
CA ARG A 14 10.20 7.58 53.46
C ARG A 14 11.08 6.81 54.44
N GLY A 15 11.91 5.91 53.93
CA GLY A 15 12.99 5.23 54.67
C GLY A 15 14.33 5.40 53.96
N ARG A 16 15.43 5.41 54.71
CA ARG A 16 16.80 5.65 54.24
C ARG A 16 17.79 5.03 55.25
N HIS A 17 19.09 5.04 54.94
CA HIS A 17 20.23 4.62 55.79
C HIS A 17 20.37 3.10 55.99
N ASP A 18 21.56 2.50 56.13
CA ASP A 18 22.96 2.91 55.80
C ASP A 18 23.76 1.61 55.47
N GLY A 19 24.87 1.63 54.73
CA GLY A 19 26.21 1.72 55.34
C GLY A 19 27.23 0.73 54.68
N PRO A 20 28.55 0.81 54.95
CA PRO A 20 29.62 0.28 54.08
C PRO A 20 30.65 -0.61 54.84
N PRO A 21 31.94 -0.75 54.42
CA PRO A 21 32.52 -1.25 53.16
C PRO A 21 33.51 -2.45 53.37
N GLY A 22 34.01 -3.05 52.28
CA GLY A 22 35.12 -4.04 52.27
C GLY A 22 36.28 -3.66 51.33
N ARG A 23 37.53 -4.09 51.62
CA ARG A 23 38.76 -3.67 50.91
C ARG A 23 39.90 -4.71 51.04
N SER A 24 40.79 -4.79 50.03
CA SER A 24 42.00 -5.65 49.93
C SER A 24 41.75 -7.17 49.84
N GLY A 25 42.62 -8.03 49.31
CA GLY A 25 43.89 -7.88 48.53
C GLY A 25 43.93 -9.01 47.45
N GLY A 26 45.03 -9.40 46.80
CA GLY A 26 46.45 -8.99 46.81
C GLY A 26 47.34 -10.12 46.22
N GLU A 27 48.45 -9.77 45.55
CA GLU A 27 49.56 -10.67 45.12
C GLU A 27 49.23 -11.75 44.04
N ALA A 28 50.18 -12.32 43.25
CA ALA A 28 51.65 -12.22 43.24
C ALA A 28 52.29 -12.27 41.81
N SER A 29 53.52 -11.74 41.70
CA SER A 29 54.71 -12.14 40.88
C SER A 29 54.59 -12.96 39.57
N ASP A 30 55.39 -12.76 38.50
CA ASP A 30 56.58 -11.90 38.25
C ASP A 30 56.70 -11.58 36.72
N GLY A 31 57.77 -11.05 36.09
CA GLY A 31 59.14 -10.80 36.56
C GLY A 31 60.21 -10.49 35.49
N THR A 32 61.47 -10.69 35.89
CA THR A 32 62.73 -10.71 35.08
C THR A 32 63.28 -9.37 34.54
N ARG A 33 64.63 -9.30 34.50
CA ARG A 33 65.56 -8.18 34.17
C ARG A 33 66.17 -8.40 32.74
N PRO A 34 67.08 -7.57 32.13
CA PRO A 34 68.02 -6.64 32.77
C PRO A 34 68.43 -5.31 32.06
N LYS A 35 69.09 -4.47 32.88
CA LYS A 35 70.19 -3.48 32.64
C LYS A 35 70.52 -2.95 31.22
N GLY A 36 70.75 -1.62 31.15
CA GLY A 36 71.36 -0.91 30.03
C GLY A 36 71.96 0.45 30.41
N HIS A 37 73.05 0.41 31.17
CA HIS A 37 73.86 1.53 31.67
C HIS A 37 74.43 2.48 30.58
N GLY A 38 74.56 3.78 30.91
CA GLY A 38 75.42 4.74 30.20
C GLY A 38 75.81 5.91 31.10
N ARG A 39 77.07 5.96 31.57
CA ARG A 39 77.57 6.96 32.54
C ARG A 39 79.01 7.37 32.26
N ARG A 40 79.24 8.68 32.08
CA ARG A 40 80.46 9.48 32.37
C ARG A 40 79.99 10.95 32.42
N GLU A 41 80.23 11.78 33.43
CA GLU A 41 81.49 12.19 34.08
C GLU A 41 82.46 12.98 33.18
N ARG A 42 83.16 14.02 33.64
CA ARG A 42 83.03 14.91 34.84
C ARG A 42 84.12 15.99 34.70
N SER A 43 83.80 17.29 34.77
CA SER A 43 84.82 18.34 34.98
C SER A 43 84.25 19.70 35.45
N THR A 44 84.51 19.99 36.71
CA THR A 44 84.65 21.34 37.32
C THR A 44 86.16 21.52 37.67
N PRO A 45 86.72 22.70 38.08
CA PRO A 45 86.04 23.81 38.77
C PRO A 45 86.50 25.28 38.52
N ALA A 46 85.63 26.19 38.99
CA ALA A 46 85.86 27.45 39.74
C ALA A 46 86.95 28.50 39.40
N GLY A 47 86.52 29.77 39.47
CA GLY A 47 87.35 30.98 39.70
C GLY A 47 87.24 32.03 38.58
N SER A 48 87.23 33.35 38.82
CA SER A 48 86.98 34.16 40.03
C SER A 48 86.92 35.66 39.63
N GLY A 49 86.04 36.50 40.20
CA GLY A 49 86.09 37.96 39.96
C GLY A 49 84.89 38.77 40.45
N GLN A 50 85.15 39.93 41.06
CA GLN A 50 84.17 40.94 41.53
C GLN A 50 83.73 41.83 40.33
N GLY A 51 82.51 42.39 40.28
CA GLY A 51 82.11 43.62 41.00
C GLY A 51 80.89 44.31 40.32
N PRO A 52 80.34 45.43 40.85
CA PRO A 52 78.92 45.76 40.66
C PRO A 52 78.59 47.10 39.98
N ALA A 53 77.42 47.20 39.31
CA ALA A 53 76.71 48.46 39.00
C ALA A 53 75.19 48.25 38.80
N ARG A 54 74.41 49.34 38.77
CA ARG A 54 72.93 49.38 38.83
C ARG A 54 72.24 49.55 37.45
N ALA A 55 70.91 49.36 37.46
CA ALA A 55 69.89 49.70 36.46
C ALA A 55 69.67 48.67 35.31
N ASP A 56 68.46 48.48 34.77
CA ASP A 56 67.23 49.31 34.87
C ASP A 56 65.91 48.47 34.84
N ARG A 57 64.77 49.12 35.06
CA ARG A 57 63.41 48.53 34.99
C ARG A 57 62.93 48.37 33.54
N ARG A 58 62.35 47.20 33.20
CA ARG A 58 61.17 47.11 32.29
C ARG A 58 60.43 45.77 32.43
N ARG A 59 59.11 45.83 32.61
CA ARG A 59 58.21 44.66 32.52
C ARG A 59 57.91 44.38 31.04
N ALA A 60 58.35 43.23 30.52
CA ALA A 60 57.91 42.74 29.21
C ALA A 60 56.58 41.98 29.34
N ALA A 61 55.45 42.67 29.17
CA ALA A 61 54.12 42.05 29.27
C ALA A 61 53.77 41.23 28.01
N GLY A 62 53.34 39.98 28.21
CA GLY A 62 52.94 39.10 27.11
C GLY A 62 51.69 39.60 26.37
N LYS A 63 51.85 39.98 25.09
CA LYS A 63 50.76 40.28 24.14
C LYS A 63 50.79 39.27 22.98
N GLY A 64 49.63 38.92 22.41
CA GLY A 64 49.56 38.38 21.04
C GLY A 64 48.59 37.21 20.74
N LYS A 65 48.30 36.30 21.67
CA LYS A 65 47.48 35.09 21.36
C LYS A 65 45.95 35.26 21.53
N GLY A 66 45.46 36.46 21.80
CA GLY A 66 44.03 36.73 22.05
C GLY A 66 43.13 36.84 20.80
N GLY A 67 43.66 37.30 19.66
CA GLY A 67 42.87 37.62 18.46
C GLY A 67 42.21 36.40 17.81
N LYS A 68 43.00 35.36 17.49
CA LYS A 68 42.51 34.15 16.79
C LYS A 68 41.38 33.44 17.55
N ARG A 69 41.39 33.46 18.90
CA ARG A 69 40.31 32.90 19.74
C ARG A 69 39.01 33.70 19.68
N ARG A 70 39.04 35.01 19.37
CA ARG A 70 37.82 35.81 19.16
C ARG A 70 37.22 35.52 17.78
N VAL A 71 38.04 35.49 16.73
CA VAL A 71 37.60 35.15 15.37
C VAL A 71 36.97 33.75 15.33
N LEU A 72 37.62 32.75 15.93
CA LEU A 72 37.08 31.39 15.99
C LEU A 72 35.73 31.30 16.72
N ARG A 73 35.53 32.09 17.79
CA ARG A 73 34.24 32.16 18.51
C ARG A 73 33.16 32.85 17.66
N TRP A 74 33.49 33.92 16.95
CA TRP A 74 32.55 34.56 16.01
C TRP A 74 32.15 33.61 14.88
N VAL A 75 33.10 32.92 14.24
CA VAL A 75 32.81 31.92 13.20
C VAL A 75 31.96 30.78 13.76
N ALA A 76 32.27 30.26 14.95
CA ALA A 76 31.49 29.21 15.59
C ALA A 76 30.06 29.67 15.97
N SER A 77 29.89 30.91 16.44
CA SER A 77 28.56 31.49 16.74
C SER A 77 27.74 31.75 15.49
N VAL A 78 28.35 32.24 14.40
CA VAL A 78 27.67 32.40 13.11
C VAL A 78 27.30 31.05 12.51
N LEU A 79 28.20 30.05 12.55
CA LEU A 79 27.92 28.70 12.10
C LEU A 79 26.82 28.03 12.93
N ALA A 80 26.81 28.21 14.25
CA ALA A 80 25.74 27.71 15.11
C ALA A 80 24.39 28.40 14.82
N LEU A 81 24.38 29.72 14.60
CA LEU A 81 23.17 30.45 14.19
C LEU A 81 22.67 30.01 12.80
N LEU A 82 23.57 29.73 11.86
CA LEU A 82 23.21 29.18 10.55
C LEU A 82 22.61 27.78 10.70
N ILE A 83 23.26 26.86 11.42
CA ILE A 83 22.76 25.48 11.64
C ILE A 83 21.40 25.49 12.37
N LEU A 84 21.23 26.33 13.39
CA LEU A 84 19.96 26.47 14.10
C LEU A 84 18.88 27.13 13.23
N GLY A 85 19.26 28.10 12.39
CA GLY A 85 18.35 28.76 11.45
C GLY A 85 17.88 27.82 10.34
N THR A 86 18.78 27.10 9.68
CA THR A 86 18.43 26.12 8.64
C THR A 86 17.72 24.90 9.20
N GLY A 87 18.13 24.42 10.38
CA GLY A 87 17.45 23.33 11.10
C GLY A 87 16.03 23.72 11.54
N GLY A 88 15.86 24.93 12.07
CA GLY A 88 14.55 25.48 12.45
C GLY A 88 13.64 25.68 11.25
N ALA A 89 14.15 26.28 10.16
CA ALA A 89 13.40 26.46 8.92
C ALA A 89 13.00 25.11 8.29
N GLY A 90 13.94 24.14 8.23
CA GLY A 90 13.66 22.79 7.73
C GLY A 90 12.64 22.04 8.58
N TYR A 91 12.68 22.18 9.91
CA TYR A 91 11.67 21.59 10.81
C TYR A 91 10.29 22.24 10.62
N LEU A 92 10.22 23.57 10.47
CA LEU A 92 8.97 24.27 10.19
C LEU A 92 8.40 23.87 8.82
N TYR A 93 9.23 23.73 7.79
CA TYR A 93 8.79 23.28 6.47
C TYR A 93 8.34 21.81 6.47
N TYR A 94 9.06 20.92 7.16
CA TYR A 94 8.61 19.54 7.39
C TYR A 94 7.27 19.48 8.14
N LYS A 95 7.05 20.38 9.12
CA LYS A 95 5.76 20.47 9.82
C LYS A 95 4.64 21.01 8.91
N HIS A 96 4.95 21.98 8.04
CA HIS A 96 4.03 22.52 7.03
C HIS A 96 3.57 21.43 6.07
N LEU A 97 4.50 20.73 5.42
CA LEU A 97 4.19 19.61 4.52
C LEU A 97 3.37 18.49 5.20
N ASN A 98 3.67 18.13 6.45
CA ASN A 98 2.85 17.17 7.21
C ASN A 98 1.46 17.72 7.60
N GLY A 99 1.27 19.04 7.60
CA GLY A 99 -0.01 19.70 7.84
C GLY A 99 -0.91 19.77 6.61
N ASN A 100 -0.33 19.72 5.40
CA ASN A 100 -1.07 19.65 4.14
C ASN A 100 -1.80 18.30 3.97
N ILE A 101 -1.18 17.19 4.43
CA ILE A 101 -1.66 15.82 4.20
C ILE A 101 -3.03 15.59 4.88
N ARG A 102 -4.07 15.40 4.06
CA ARG A 102 -5.39 14.96 4.54
C ARG A 102 -5.34 13.47 4.89
N LYS A 103 -6.07 13.05 5.93
CA LYS A 103 -6.08 11.65 6.36
C LYS A 103 -7.42 11.14 6.87
N GLU A 104 -7.71 9.89 6.53
CA GLU A 104 -8.92 9.15 6.93
C GLU A 104 -8.54 7.81 7.60
N ASP A 105 -9.56 7.06 8.04
CA ASP A 105 -9.39 5.67 8.46
C ASP A 105 -9.28 4.71 7.26
N LEU A 106 -8.40 3.72 7.39
CA LEU A 106 -8.04 2.77 6.33
C LEU A 106 -9.25 1.97 5.82
N THR A 107 -10.12 1.51 6.73
CA THR A 107 -11.35 0.79 6.41
C THR A 107 -12.49 1.32 7.28
N LEU A 108 -13.70 1.39 6.70
CA LEU A 108 -14.93 1.73 7.41
C LEU A 108 -15.87 0.52 7.58
N GLY A 109 -15.47 -0.66 7.12
CA GLY A 109 -16.27 -1.88 7.14
C GLY A 109 -16.00 -2.78 8.34
N ASP A 110 -16.98 -3.60 8.70
CA ASP A 110 -16.96 -4.44 9.91
C ASP A 110 -15.94 -5.58 9.88
N LYS A 111 -15.63 -6.10 8.69
CA LYS A 111 -14.75 -7.26 8.53
C LYS A 111 -13.29 -6.85 8.67
N ALA A 112 -12.60 -7.41 9.65
CA ALA A 112 -11.17 -7.33 9.75
C ALA A 112 -10.49 -7.93 8.50
N MET A 113 -9.47 -7.25 7.99
CA MET A 113 -8.63 -7.78 6.92
C MET A 113 -7.68 -8.85 7.47
N ALA A 114 -7.37 -9.86 6.67
CA ALA A 114 -6.41 -10.90 7.06
C ALA A 114 -4.97 -10.36 7.04
N ASP A 115 -4.08 -10.91 7.87
CA ASP A 115 -2.65 -10.60 7.79
C ASP A 115 -2.01 -11.17 6.52
N HIS A 116 -1.00 -10.50 5.99
CA HIS A 116 -0.23 -11.00 4.84
C HIS A 116 0.61 -12.23 5.20
N LYS A 117 0.57 -13.25 4.34
CA LYS A 117 1.45 -14.42 4.46
C LYS A 117 2.89 -14.06 4.11
N ALA A 118 3.75 -13.97 5.12
CA ALA A 118 5.16 -13.67 4.93
C ALA A 118 5.88 -14.73 4.06
N ASN A 119 6.80 -14.28 3.21
CA ASN A 119 7.64 -15.14 2.37
C ASN A 119 8.71 -15.88 3.21
N ALA A 120 9.52 -16.72 2.55
CA ALA A 120 10.57 -17.50 3.21
C ALA A 120 11.68 -16.66 3.90
N ALA A 121 11.81 -15.38 3.55
CA ALA A 121 12.71 -14.41 4.18
C ALA A 121 12.02 -13.55 5.26
N GLY A 122 10.75 -13.83 5.59
CA GLY A 122 9.97 -13.08 6.59
C GLY A 122 9.39 -11.75 6.08
N GLN A 123 9.46 -11.47 4.78
CA GLN A 123 8.94 -10.24 4.17
C GLN A 123 7.47 -10.42 3.78
N THR A 124 6.65 -9.37 3.90
CA THR A 124 5.28 -9.33 3.37
C THR A 124 5.20 -8.49 2.10
N PRO A 125 4.25 -8.77 1.19
CA PRO A 125 3.87 -7.80 0.16
C PRO A 125 3.29 -6.53 0.78
N LEU A 126 3.01 -5.53 -0.05
CA LEU A 126 2.36 -4.27 0.33
C LEU A 126 1.31 -3.90 -0.71
N ASN A 127 0.06 -3.74 -0.27
CA ASN A 127 -1.12 -3.51 -1.11
C ASN A 127 -1.70 -2.12 -0.84
N ILE A 128 -1.76 -1.29 -1.89
CA ILE A 128 -2.14 0.12 -1.79
C ILE A 128 -3.28 0.40 -2.76
N LEU A 129 -4.44 0.82 -2.25
CA LEU A 129 -5.57 1.19 -3.09
C LEU A 129 -5.48 2.65 -3.55
N LEU A 130 -5.29 2.83 -4.86
CA LEU A 130 -5.28 4.14 -5.51
C LEU A 130 -6.71 4.52 -5.92
N ILE A 131 -7.18 5.68 -5.47
CA ILE A 131 -8.57 6.15 -5.66
C ILE A 131 -8.56 7.51 -6.37
N GLY A 132 -9.18 7.61 -7.54
CA GLY A 132 -9.49 8.88 -8.19
C GLY A 132 -10.91 9.32 -7.84
N SER A 133 -11.04 10.43 -7.14
CA SER A 133 -12.33 11.05 -6.78
C SER A 133 -12.82 11.98 -7.88
N ASP A 134 -14.14 11.99 -8.14
CA ASP A 134 -14.80 12.98 -9.00
C ASP A 134 -15.43 14.17 -8.22
N ALA A 135 -15.10 14.31 -6.93
CA ALA A 135 -15.61 15.37 -6.06
C ALA A 135 -15.56 16.77 -6.70
N ARG A 136 -16.64 17.54 -6.51
CA ARG A 136 -16.79 18.94 -6.96
C ARG A 136 -17.11 19.83 -5.75
N ASP A 137 -16.21 19.77 -4.77
CA ASP A 137 -16.23 20.47 -3.49
C ASP A 137 -15.36 21.75 -3.51
N SER A 138 -14.22 21.69 -4.19
CA SER A 138 -13.35 22.82 -4.53
C SER A 138 -13.88 23.59 -5.75
N LYS A 139 -13.55 24.90 -5.82
CA LYS A 139 -13.80 25.73 -7.02
C LYS A 139 -13.00 25.27 -8.24
N ALA A 140 -11.75 24.84 -8.04
CA ALA A 140 -10.94 24.29 -9.12
C ALA A 140 -11.47 22.92 -9.54
N ASN A 141 -11.86 22.06 -8.60
CA ASN A 141 -12.56 20.80 -8.90
C ASN A 141 -13.88 21.04 -9.68
N GLN A 142 -14.61 22.13 -9.42
CA GLN A 142 -15.79 22.51 -10.20
C GLN A 142 -15.44 22.95 -11.64
N GLU A 143 -14.43 23.80 -11.83
CA GLU A 143 -14.00 24.28 -13.16
C GLU A 143 -13.39 23.17 -14.01
N LEU A 144 -12.59 22.29 -13.40
CA LEU A 144 -12.02 21.10 -14.01
C LEU A 144 -13.07 20.02 -14.25
N GLY A 145 -13.98 19.81 -13.29
CA GLY A 145 -15.00 18.77 -13.31
C GLY A 145 -16.10 18.99 -14.33
N GLY A 146 -16.55 20.25 -14.49
CA GLY A 146 -17.75 20.60 -15.27
C GLY A 146 -19.05 20.21 -14.55
N ALA A 147 -20.16 20.72 -15.08
CA ALA A 147 -21.53 20.65 -14.52
C ALA A 147 -21.66 21.33 -13.14
N LYS A 148 -22.16 22.58 -13.12
CA LYS A 148 -22.41 23.33 -11.87
C LYS A 148 -23.43 22.64 -10.97
N GLU A 149 -24.40 21.96 -11.58
CA GLU A 149 -25.51 21.26 -10.90
C GLU A 149 -25.07 20.09 -10.00
N THR A 150 -23.81 19.65 -10.08
CA THR A 150 -23.24 18.58 -9.23
C THR A 150 -22.24 19.10 -8.18
N PHE A 151 -22.17 20.41 -7.97
CA PHE A 151 -21.36 21.01 -6.90
C PHE A 151 -21.83 20.56 -5.52
N GLY A 152 -20.89 20.11 -4.67
CA GLY A 152 -21.20 19.52 -3.37
C GLY A 152 -21.97 18.19 -3.42
N GLY A 153 -22.07 17.56 -4.59
CA GLY A 153 -22.67 16.23 -4.74
C GLY A 153 -21.85 15.11 -4.10
N THR A 154 -22.50 13.97 -3.86
CA THR A 154 -21.86 12.76 -3.32
C THR A 154 -20.67 12.34 -4.21
N PRO A 155 -19.44 12.22 -3.67
CA PRO A 155 -18.25 11.92 -4.46
C PRO A 155 -18.22 10.45 -4.91
N LEU A 156 -17.76 10.20 -6.14
CA LEU A 156 -17.59 8.86 -6.69
C LEU A 156 -16.11 8.49 -6.85
N ALA A 157 -15.77 7.23 -6.55
CA ALA A 157 -14.47 6.65 -6.87
C ALA A 157 -14.44 6.24 -8.35
N ASP A 158 -14.27 7.24 -9.23
CA ASP A 158 -14.32 7.11 -10.69
C ASP A 158 -13.07 6.44 -11.30
N VAL A 159 -11.99 6.31 -10.51
CA VAL A 159 -10.82 5.46 -10.79
C VAL A 159 -10.50 4.64 -9.54
N GLN A 160 -10.28 3.34 -9.69
CA GLN A 160 -9.92 2.44 -8.58
C GLN A 160 -8.86 1.45 -9.05
N MET A 161 -7.66 1.51 -8.47
CA MET A 161 -6.55 0.62 -8.84
C MET A 161 -5.81 0.12 -7.60
N LEU A 162 -5.77 -1.19 -7.39
CA LEU A 162 -4.93 -1.80 -6.37
C LEU A 162 -3.50 -1.95 -6.91
N LEU A 163 -2.52 -1.34 -6.24
CA LEU A 163 -1.10 -1.56 -6.46
C LEU A 163 -0.61 -2.61 -5.45
N HIS A 164 -0.20 -3.77 -5.95
CA HIS A 164 0.48 -4.83 -5.21
C HIS A 164 1.99 -4.76 -5.45
N LEU A 165 2.74 -4.43 -4.40
CA LEU A 165 4.20 -4.49 -4.36
C LEU A 165 4.63 -5.80 -3.69
N SER A 166 5.23 -6.69 -4.47
CA SER A 166 5.65 -8.03 -4.05
C SER A 166 6.52 -8.08 -2.79
N ALA A 167 6.48 -9.20 -2.07
CA ALA A 167 7.17 -9.38 -0.78
C ALA A 167 8.69 -9.19 -0.87
N ASP A 168 9.31 -9.67 -1.95
CA ASP A 168 10.75 -9.51 -2.23
C ASP A 168 11.09 -8.18 -2.94
N ARG A 169 10.07 -7.37 -3.27
CA ARG A 169 10.15 -6.12 -4.04
C ARG A 169 10.63 -6.30 -5.49
N SER A 170 10.57 -7.53 -6.04
CA SER A 170 11.04 -7.83 -7.40
C SER A 170 10.12 -7.31 -8.51
N ASN A 171 8.84 -7.08 -8.21
CA ASN A 171 7.82 -6.70 -9.17
C ASN A 171 6.69 -5.85 -8.53
N ILE A 172 5.94 -5.15 -9.37
CA ILE A 172 4.68 -4.48 -9.01
C ILE A 172 3.59 -4.98 -9.97
N SER A 173 2.48 -5.45 -9.40
CA SER A 173 1.27 -5.80 -10.14
C SER A 173 0.19 -4.77 -9.82
N VAL A 174 -0.44 -4.17 -10.83
CA VAL A 174 -1.56 -3.23 -10.66
C VAL A 174 -2.83 -3.87 -11.22
N LEU A 175 -3.93 -3.78 -10.48
CA LEU A 175 -5.25 -4.27 -10.86
C LEU A 175 -6.25 -3.12 -10.80
N SER A 176 -6.83 -2.74 -11.93
CA SER A 176 -7.92 -1.77 -12.00
C SER A 176 -9.28 -2.44 -11.94
N MET A 177 -10.17 -1.94 -11.08
CA MET A 177 -11.59 -2.30 -11.10
C MET A 177 -12.34 -1.25 -11.93
N PRO A 178 -13.06 -1.63 -12.99
CA PRO A 178 -13.92 -0.71 -13.72
C PRO A 178 -14.92 -0.06 -12.77
N ARG A 179 -15.03 1.27 -12.81
CA ARG A 179 -15.86 2.05 -11.87
C ARG A 179 -17.35 1.68 -11.88
N ASP A 180 -17.83 1.11 -12.99
CA ASP A 180 -19.20 0.68 -13.23
C ASP A 180 -19.37 -0.85 -12.98
N THR A 181 -18.48 -1.44 -12.18
CA THR A 181 -18.60 -2.82 -11.68
C THR A 181 -19.76 -2.93 -10.71
N MET A 182 -20.67 -3.87 -10.96
CA MET A 182 -21.82 -4.20 -10.12
C MET A 182 -21.44 -5.20 -9.03
N LEU A 183 -21.74 -4.87 -7.77
CA LEU A 183 -21.51 -5.73 -6.60
C LEU A 183 -22.46 -5.41 -5.44
N LYS A 184 -22.59 -6.34 -4.49
CA LYS A 184 -23.17 -6.04 -3.17
C LYS A 184 -22.12 -5.34 -2.32
N MET A 185 -22.45 -4.14 -1.83
CA MET A 185 -21.52 -3.25 -1.14
C MET A 185 -21.68 -3.37 0.39
N PRO A 186 -20.60 -3.63 1.16
CA PRO A 186 -20.69 -3.99 2.58
C PRO A 186 -21.20 -2.86 3.49
N ARG A 187 -21.57 -3.20 4.72
CA ARG A 187 -21.90 -2.19 5.75
C ARG A 187 -20.66 -1.36 6.04
N CYS A 188 -20.83 -0.04 6.12
CA CYS A 188 -19.80 0.91 6.50
C CYS A 188 -20.33 1.86 7.58
N THR A 189 -19.49 2.30 8.52
CA THR A 189 -19.80 3.38 9.47
C THR A 189 -18.85 4.55 9.25
N ASP A 190 -19.37 5.77 9.11
CA ASP A 190 -18.56 7.00 9.09
C ASP A 190 -18.20 7.44 10.53
N PRO A 191 -16.92 7.43 10.94
CA PRO A 191 -16.49 7.78 12.30
C PRO A 191 -16.52 9.29 12.59
N LYS A 192 -16.85 10.14 11.60
CA LYS A 192 -17.00 11.59 11.79
C LYS A 192 -18.44 12.02 12.10
N SER A 193 -19.43 11.19 11.74
CA SER A 193 -20.85 11.50 11.86
C SER A 193 -21.69 10.40 12.52
N ASP A 194 -21.05 9.31 12.96
CA ASP A 194 -21.65 8.07 13.44
C ASP A 194 -22.66 7.43 12.47
N LYS A 195 -22.67 7.87 11.20
CA LYS A 195 -23.64 7.46 10.19
C LYS A 195 -23.33 6.06 9.66
N VAL A 196 -24.24 5.13 9.94
CA VAL A 196 -24.20 3.78 9.39
C VAL A 196 -24.81 3.74 7.98
N TYR A 197 -24.03 3.27 7.02
CA TYR A 197 -24.48 2.90 5.67
C TYR A 197 -24.70 1.38 5.63
N PRO A 198 -25.95 0.88 5.58
CA PRO A 198 -26.25 -0.55 5.60
C PRO A 198 -25.70 -1.28 4.36
N ALA A 199 -25.39 -2.57 4.50
CA ALA A 199 -25.00 -3.41 3.35
C ALA A 199 -26.10 -3.40 2.27
N SER A 200 -25.71 -3.35 0.99
CA SER A 200 -26.72 -3.31 -0.08
C SER A 200 -27.33 -4.70 -0.30
N THR A 201 -28.66 -4.76 -0.35
CA THR A 201 -29.43 -5.98 -0.64
C THR A 201 -29.44 -6.34 -2.13
N VAL A 202 -29.18 -5.34 -2.99
CA VAL A 202 -29.04 -5.44 -4.44
C VAL A 202 -27.63 -5.03 -4.88
N ASP A 203 -27.26 -5.38 -6.10
CA ASP A 203 -26.01 -4.89 -6.69
C ASP A 203 -26.09 -3.38 -6.98
N VAL A 204 -24.99 -2.69 -6.71
CA VAL A 204 -24.76 -1.25 -6.93
C VAL A 204 -23.37 -1.05 -7.56
N GLN A 205 -23.10 0.14 -8.10
CA GLN A 205 -21.82 0.38 -8.78
C GLN A 205 -20.70 0.64 -7.75
N THR A 206 -19.53 0.03 -7.95
CA THR A 206 -18.39 0.14 -7.02
C THR A 206 -17.89 1.58 -6.81
N ASN A 207 -18.14 2.50 -7.75
CA ASN A 207 -17.80 3.92 -7.59
C ASN A 207 -18.64 4.66 -6.54
N GLU A 208 -19.85 4.17 -6.23
CA GLU A 208 -20.73 4.72 -5.18
C GLU A 208 -20.16 4.51 -3.76
N SER A 209 -19.14 3.65 -3.61
CA SER A 209 -18.46 3.36 -2.34
C SER A 209 -17.86 4.59 -1.66
N LEU A 210 -17.32 5.55 -2.44
CA LEU A 210 -16.70 6.75 -1.88
C LEU A 210 -17.72 7.66 -1.19
N GLY A 211 -18.97 7.65 -1.65
CA GLY A 211 -20.09 8.36 -1.05
C GLY A 211 -20.54 7.79 0.31
N ARG A 212 -20.04 6.63 0.72
CA ARG A 212 -20.46 5.89 1.92
C ARG A 212 -19.52 6.11 3.12
N GLY A 213 -19.15 7.37 3.34
CA GLY A 213 -18.25 7.80 4.42
C GLY A 213 -16.79 8.06 3.99
N GLY A 214 -16.46 7.92 2.70
CA GLY A 214 -15.12 8.18 2.18
C GLY A 214 -14.32 6.92 1.84
N PRO A 215 -13.00 7.06 1.59
CA PRO A 215 -12.18 6.04 0.94
C PRO A 215 -12.10 4.71 1.69
N GLY A 216 -12.22 4.71 3.02
CA GLY A 216 -12.23 3.46 3.80
C GLY A 216 -13.45 2.56 3.53
N CYS A 217 -14.56 3.08 3.00
CA CYS A 217 -15.66 2.22 2.53
C CYS A 217 -15.36 1.65 1.12
N THR A 218 -14.59 2.35 0.29
CA THR A 218 -14.03 1.79 -0.96
C THR A 218 -13.04 0.66 -0.65
N VAL A 219 -12.15 0.83 0.35
CA VAL A 219 -11.26 -0.24 0.83
C VAL A 219 -12.05 -1.45 1.32
N ALA A 220 -13.06 -1.25 2.16
CA ALA A 220 -13.94 -2.34 2.63
C ALA A 220 -14.64 -3.07 1.47
N THR A 221 -15.08 -2.33 0.45
CA THR A 221 -15.74 -2.86 -0.75
C THR A 221 -14.78 -3.70 -1.61
N TRP A 222 -13.53 -3.27 -1.76
CA TRP A 222 -12.48 -4.05 -2.41
C TRP A 222 -12.16 -5.34 -1.64
N TYR A 223 -12.04 -5.28 -0.32
CA TYR A 223 -11.80 -6.46 0.50
C TYR A 223 -12.96 -7.46 0.42
N GLU A 224 -14.21 -6.98 0.47
CA GLU A 224 -15.41 -7.83 0.36
C GLU A 224 -15.47 -8.60 -0.97
N LEU A 225 -15.14 -7.95 -2.10
CA LEU A 225 -15.17 -8.60 -3.41
C LEU A 225 -13.96 -9.52 -3.64
N THR A 226 -12.76 -9.09 -3.25
CA THR A 226 -11.50 -9.71 -3.69
C THR A 226 -10.81 -10.56 -2.63
N GLY A 227 -11.15 -10.39 -1.35
CA GLY A 227 -10.42 -10.97 -0.22
C GLY A 227 -8.94 -10.53 -0.14
N ILE A 228 -8.54 -9.48 -0.87
CA ILE A 228 -7.17 -8.97 -0.86
C ILE A 228 -7.05 -7.94 0.27
N THR A 229 -6.20 -8.23 1.25
CA THR A 229 -5.80 -7.29 2.30
C THR A 229 -5.20 -6.03 1.69
N ILE A 230 -5.63 -4.87 2.17
CA ILE A 230 -5.13 -3.55 1.75
C ILE A 230 -4.46 -2.90 2.97
N ASP A 231 -3.17 -2.58 2.86
CA ASP A 231 -2.40 -1.96 3.95
C ASP A 231 -2.64 -0.45 4.01
N HIS A 232 -2.80 0.17 2.83
CA HIS A 232 -2.88 1.62 2.67
C HIS A 232 -3.85 2.03 1.56
N PHE A 233 -4.30 3.28 1.56
CA PHE A 233 -4.92 3.90 0.39
C PHE A 233 -4.29 5.26 0.09
N MET A 234 -4.34 5.66 -1.18
CA MET A 234 -4.01 7.01 -1.62
C MET A 234 -5.11 7.52 -2.55
N MET A 235 -5.84 8.53 -2.10
CA MET A 235 -6.91 9.19 -2.84
C MET A 235 -6.44 10.54 -3.38
N ILE A 236 -6.83 10.85 -4.61
CA ILE A 236 -6.53 12.10 -5.32
C ILE A 236 -7.78 12.59 -6.08
N ASP A 237 -7.94 13.90 -6.23
CA ASP A 237 -9.03 14.55 -6.97
C ASP A 237 -8.55 15.20 -8.28
N PHE A 238 -9.40 15.99 -8.94
CA PHE A 238 -9.05 16.62 -10.22
C PHE A 238 -7.98 17.71 -10.06
N GLU A 239 -8.07 18.53 -9.02
CA GLU A 239 -7.08 19.55 -8.67
C GLU A 239 -5.72 18.92 -8.36
N GLY A 240 -5.69 17.85 -7.55
CA GLY A 240 -4.49 17.10 -7.23
C GLY A 240 -3.85 16.40 -8.44
N VAL A 241 -4.64 15.81 -9.34
CA VAL A 241 -4.13 15.22 -10.60
C VAL A 241 -3.46 16.27 -11.49
N VAL A 242 -4.04 17.47 -11.58
CA VAL A 242 -3.45 18.62 -12.28
C VAL A 242 -2.12 19.03 -11.63
N SER A 243 -2.12 19.29 -10.32
CA SER A 243 -0.93 19.71 -9.59
C SER A 243 0.22 18.70 -9.66
N MET A 244 -0.08 17.39 -9.59
CA MET A 244 0.92 16.34 -9.71
C MET A 244 1.49 16.21 -11.12
N ALA A 245 0.67 16.37 -12.17
CA ALA A 245 1.15 16.38 -13.55
C ALA A 245 2.13 17.54 -13.81
N ASP A 246 1.83 18.71 -13.26
CA ASP A 246 2.65 19.91 -13.40
C ASP A 246 3.95 19.82 -12.59
N ALA A 247 3.90 19.34 -11.35
CA ALA A 247 5.09 19.15 -10.51
C ALA A 247 6.06 18.06 -11.02
N VAL A 248 5.57 17.06 -11.78
CA VAL A 248 6.43 16.12 -12.53
C VAL A 248 7.16 16.79 -13.70
N GLY A 249 6.67 17.94 -14.17
CA GLY A 249 7.13 18.59 -15.41
C GLY A 249 6.41 18.07 -16.66
N GLY A 250 5.27 17.42 -16.51
CA GLY A 250 4.49 16.81 -17.58
C GLY A 250 4.81 15.34 -17.86
N VAL A 251 3.86 14.65 -18.48
CA VAL A 251 3.93 13.20 -18.73
C VAL A 251 3.82 12.93 -20.24
N PRO A 252 4.80 12.23 -20.86
CA PRO A 252 4.74 11.93 -22.29
C PRO A 252 3.73 10.80 -22.57
N VAL A 253 2.68 11.13 -23.32
CA VAL A 253 1.66 10.21 -23.82
C VAL A 253 1.73 10.16 -25.35
N CYS A 254 1.30 9.05 -25.97
CA CYS A 254 1.31 8.91 -27.42
C CYS A 254 -0.06 8.50 -27.97
N VAL A 255 -0.41 9.01 -29.15
CA VAL A 255 -1.61 8.64 -29.93
C VAL A 255 -1.20 8.27 -31.35
N ASP A 256 -1.85 7.27 -31.95
CA ASP A 256 -1.54 6.78 -33.31
C ASP A 256 -2.21 7.57 -34.44
N ALA A 257 -3.06 8.54 -34.11
CA ALA A 257 -3.61 9.54 -35.04
C ALA A 257 -3.87 10.87 -34.31
N ASN A 258 -4.30 11.89 -35.06
CA ASN A 258 -4.92 13.08 -34.47
C ASN A 258 -6.17 12.69 -33.68
N VAL A 259 -6.37 13.25 -32.48
CA VAL A 259 -7.58 13.00 -31.66
C VAL A 259 -8.21 14.29 -31.16
N TYR A 260 -9.54 14.33 -31.15
CA TYR A 260 -10.34 15.34 -30.45
C TYR A 260 -11.52 14.68 -29.72
N SER A 261 -11.42 14.52 -28.39
CA SER A 261 -12.45 13.91 -27.54
C SER A 261 -13.65 14.85 -27.33
N HIS A 262 -14.47 15.01 -28.36
CA HIS A 262 -15.65 15.89 -28.34
C HIS A 262 -16.73 15.39 -29.32
N THR A 263 -17.89 14.98 -28.81
CA THR A 263 -19.05 14.57 -29.63
C THR A 263 -19.79 15.79 -30.20
N SER A 264 -20.60 15.57 -31.24
CA SER A 264 -21.57 16.58 -31.73
C SER A 264 -22.57 17.04 -30.67
N THR A 265 -22.75 16.26 -29.60
CA THR A 265 -23.62 16.55 -28.45
C THR A 265 -22.89 17.20 -27.26
N GLY A 266 -21.65 17.68 -27.46
CA GLY A 266 -20.89 18.39 -26.42
C GLY A 266 -20.36 17.50 -25.28
N LYS A 267 -20.31 16.18 -25.47
CA LYS A 267 -19.75 15.21 -24.51
C LYS A 267 -18.31 14.90 -24.86
N GLY A 268 -17.48 14.56 -23.87
CA GLY A 268 -16.08 14.21 -24.06
C GLY A 268 -15.21 14.80 -22.96
N SER A 269 -13.90 14.59 -23.04
CA SER A 269 -12.94 15.29 -22.18
C SER A 269 -12.53 16.66 -22.74
N GLY A 270 -12.71 16.88 -24.05
CA GLY A 270 -12.13 17.99 -24.78
C GLY A 270 -10.62 17.84 -25.01
N LEU A 271 -10.02 16.68 -24.74
CA LEU A 271 -8.64 16.38 -25.11
C LEU A 271 -8.47 16.59 -26.62
N LYS A 272 -7.52 17.43 -27.02
CA LYS A 272 -7.12 17.56 -28.43
C LYS A 272 -5.61 17.41 -28.57
N LEU A 273 -5.17 16.37 -29.29
CA LEU A 273 -3.77 16.09 -29.58
C LEU A 273 -3.58 15.86 -31.10
N LYS A 274 -2.33 15.97 -31.54
CA LYS A 274 -1.88 15.46 -32.84
C LYS A 274 -1.33 14.05 -32.68
N GLU A 275 -1.23 13.32 -33.80
CA GLU A 275 -0.48 12.07 -33.90
C GLU A 275 0.93 12.18 -33.28
N GLY A 276 1.38 11.09 -32.65
CA GLY A 276 2.70 10.97 -32.04
C GLY A 276 2.72 11.26 -30.54
N THR A 277 3.91 11.52 -30.00
CA THR A 277 4.12 11.73 -28.55
C THR A 277 4.00 13.20 -28.16
N THR A 278 3.11 13.51 -27.22
CA THR A 278 2.95 14.83 -26.59
C THR A 278 3.20 14.73 -25.09
N SER A 279 3.93 15.69 -24.51
CA SER A 279 4.02 15.83 -23.04
C SER A 279 2.80 16.60 -22.54
N VAL A 280 1.88 15.92 -21.86
CA VAL A 280 0.66 16.56 -21.31
C VAL A 280 0.91 17.07 -19.90
N GLN A 281 0.33 18.23 -19.61
CA GLN A 281 0.41 18.96 -18.34
C GLN A 281 -0.98 19.46 -17.94
N GLY A 282 -1.16 19.75 -16.65
CA GLY A 282 -2.34 20.31 -16.02
C GLY A 282 -3.66 19.80 -16.60
N LYS A 283 -4.45 20.71 -17.18
CA LYS A 283 -5.76 20.37 -17.75
C LYS A 283 -5.68 19.27 -18.82
N GLN A 284 -4.64 19.23 -19.67
CA GLN A 284 -4.51 18.16 -20.68
C GLN A 284 -4.27 16.79 -20.06
N ALA A 285 -3.51 16.69 -18.96
CA ALA A 285 -3.31 15.44 -18.24
C ALA A 285 -4.63 14.93 -17.63
N LEU A 286 -5.42 15.82 -17.03
CA LEU A 286 -6.76 15.48 -16.56
C LEU A 286 -7.71 15.07 -17.70
N GLN A 287 -7.65 15.77 -18.84
CA GLN A 287 -8.44 15.44 -20.02
C GLN A 287 -8.09 14.05 -20.55
N TRP A 288 -6.80 13.70 -20.62
CA TRP A 288 -6.33 12.35 -20.97
C TRP A 288 -6.97 11.29 -20.06
N LEU A 289 -6.80 11.43 -18.75
CA LEU A 289 -7.30 10.47 -17.74
C LEU A 289 -8.83 10.34 -17.70
N ARG A 290 -9.56 11.33 -18.23
CA ARG A 290 -11.04 11.34 -18.36
C ARG A 290 -11.55 11.02 -19.77
N THR A 291 -10.68 10.70 -20.73
CA THR A 291 -11.09 10.40 -22.10
C THR A 291 -11.74 9.02 -22.19
N ARG A 292 -13.07 8.99 -22.29
CA ARG A 292 -13.87 7.82 -22.72
C ARG A 292 -13.98 7.79 -24.24
N TYR A 293 -14.56 8.85 -24.82
CA TYR A 293 -14.75 8.99 -26.26
C TYR A 293 -13.45 9.42 -26.96
N GLY A 294 -13.09 8.72 -28.04
CA GLY A 294 -11.91 9.03 -28.86
C GLY A 294 -10.73 8.07 -28.73
N PHE A 295 -10.77 7.11 -27.79
CA PHE A 295 -9.82 6.01 -27.70
C PHE A 295 -10.52 4.66 -27.85
N GLU A 296 -9.86 3.72 -28.54
CA GLU A 296 -10.25 2.31 -28.63
C GLU A 296 -11.75 2.15 -29.05
N ASP A 297 -12.54 1.48 -28.21
CA ASP A 297 -13.97 1.21 -28.33
C ASP A 297 -14.90 2.35 -27.85
N ASN A 298 -14.32 3.42 -27.29
CA ASN A 298 -14.99 4.53 -26.58
C ASN A 298 -15.58 4.19 -25.19
N THR A 299 -15.23 3.04 -24.60
CA THR A 299 -15.76 2.63 -23.29
C THR A 299 -14.87 3.01 -22.11
N ASP A 300 -15.31 2.71 -20.89
CA ASP A 300 -14.49 2.89 -19.70
C ASP A 300 -13.30 1.91 -19.63
N LEU A 301 -13.32 0.81 -20.40
CA LEU A 301 -12.19 -0.10 -20.56
C LEU A 301 -11.09 0.56 -21.41
N GLY A 302 -11.46 1.21 -22.52
CA GLY A 302 -10.54 2.06 -23.30
C GLY A 302 -9.94 3.21 -22.47
N ARG A 303 -10.74 3.84 -21.61
CA ARG A 303 -10.25 4.82 -20.63
C ARG A 303 -9.25 4.20 -19.64
N THR A 304 -9.53 2.99 -19.14
CA THR A 304 -8.64 2.29 -18.18
C THR A 304 -7.28 2.01 -18.80
N LYS A 305 -7.22 1.57 -20.07
CA LYS A 305 -5.98 1.41 -20.85
C LYS A 305 -5.19 2.72 -20.97
N ALA A 306 -5.87 3.84 -21.24
CA ALA A 306 -5.24 5.17 -21.29
C ALA A 306 -4.68 5.61 -19.92
N GLN A 307 -5.35 5.26 -18.82
CA GLN A 307 -4.86 5.52 -17.46
C GLN A 307 -3.63 4.67 -17.13
N HIS A 308 -3.59 3.38 -17.53
CA HIS A 308 -2.39 2.54 -17.39
C HIS A 308 -1.21 3.10 -18.18
N GLN A 309 -1.40 3.49 -19.45
CA GLN A 309 -0.34 4.12 -20.24
C GLN A 309 0.18 5.41 -19.59
N TYR A 310 -0.70 6.26 -19.06
CA TYR A 310 -0.32 7.47 -18.34
C TYR A 310 0.52 7.18 -17.10
N LEU A 311 0.06 6.29 -16.22
CA LEU A 311 0.77 5.92 -14.99
C LEU A 311 2.13 5.29 -15.31
N ASN A 312 2.21 4.40 -16.29
CA ASN A 312 3.47 3.82 -16.76
C ASN A 312 4.43 4.90 -17.28
N SER A 313 3.94 5.88 -18.04
CA SER A 313 4.79 7.00 -18.50
C SER A 313 5.20 7.94 -17.37
N MET A 314 4.33 8.23 -16.41
CA MET A 314 4.63 9.05 -15.23
C MET A 314 5.70 8.39 -14.36
N VAL A 315 5.61 7.07 -14.12
CA VAL A 315 6.63 6.29 -13.41
C VAL A 315 7.97 6.30 -14.17
N ARG A 316 7.95 6.22 -15.50
CA ARG A 316 9.17 6.37 -16.32
C ARG A 316 9.76 7.77 -16.24
N GLU A 317 8.95 8.82 -16.22
CA GLU A 317 9.45 10.20 -16.14
C GLU A 317 10.02 10.52 -14.76
N LEU A 318 9.33 10.13 -13.69
CA LEU A 318 9.86 10.18 -12.31
C LEU A 318 11.19 9.43 -12.18
N ARG A 319 11.33 8.25 -12.80
CA ARG A 319 12.58 7.47 -12.82
C ARG A 319 13.69 8.04 -13.72
N LYS A 320 13.39 8.97 -14.63
CA LYS A 320 14.38 9.80 -15.34
C LYS A 320 14.76 11.05 -14.53
N GLY A 321 13.77 11.71 -13.94
CA GLY A 321 13.88 12.95 -13.19
C GLY A 321 14.54 12.82 -11.82
N THR A 322 14.54 11.61 -11.23
CA THR A 322 15.19 11.30 -9.93
C THR A 322 16.72 11.31 -9.95
N LYS A 323 17.35 11.92 -10.96
CA LYS A 323 18.69 12.50 -10.79
C LYS A 323 18.56 13.67 -9.82
N LEU A 324 19.13 13.51 -8.62
CA LEU A 324 19.01 14.38 -7.43
C LEU A 324 19.63 15.80 -7.58
N THR A 325 19.65 16.37 -8.79
CA THR A 325 20.35 17.60 -9.16
C THR A 325 19.50 18.87 -9.08
N ASP A 326 18.19 18.75 -8.83
CA ASP A 326 17.26 19.88 -8.75
C ASP A 326 16.48 19.85 -7.42
N PRO A 327 16.97 20.54 -6.37
CA PRO A 327 16.27 20.65 -5.10
C PRO A 327 14.95 21.43 -5.19
N GLY A 328 14.76 22.30 -6.19
CA GLY A 328 13.51 23.05 -6.36
C GLY A 328 12.36 22.10 -6.68
N LYS A 329 12.52 21.30 -7.74
CA LYS A 329 11.52 20.31 -8.16
C LYS A 329 11.18 19.27 -7.09
N LEU A 330 12.13 18.92 -6.22
CA LEU A 330 11.86 18.01 -5.10
C LEU A 330 10.94 18.66 -4.05
N MET A 331 11.03 19.97 -3.84
CA MET A 331 10.15 20.72 -2.95
C MET A 331 8.80 20.96 -3.61
N ASP A 332 8.78 21.34 -4.90
CA ASP A 332 7.54 21.50 -5.68
C ASP A 332 6.71 20.21 -5.72
N LEU A 333 7.37 19.06 -5.95
CA LEU A 333 6.73 17.73 -5.92
C LEU A 333 6.28 17.32 -4.52
N ALA A 334 7.00 17.70 -3.45
CA ALA A 334 6.57 17.43 -2.09
C ALA A 334 5.36 18.29 -1.69
N GLU A 335 5.35 19.57 -2.06
CA GLU A 335 4.24 20.48 -1.83
C GLU A 335 2.98 20.01 -2.59
N ALA A 336 3.13 19.69 -3.89
CA ALA A 336 2.05 19.15 -4.71
C ALA A 336 1.52 17.82 -4.16
N ALA A 337 2.39 16.84 -3.84
CA ALA A 337 1.95 15.55 -3.34
C ALA A 337 1.25 15.65 -1.97
N THR A 338 1.75 16.49 -1.06
CA THR A 338 1.12 16.65 0.26
C THR A 338 -0.18 17.45 0.22
N GLY A 339 -0.32 18.40 -0.70
CA GLY A 339 -1.57 19.14 -0.92
C GLY A 339 -2.62 18.38 -1.74
N ALA A 340 -2.20 17.48 -2.64
CA ALA A 340 -3.08 16.70 -3.52
C ALA A 340 -3.65 15.43 -2.87
N LEU A 341 -2.88 14.78 -1.98
CA LEU A 341 -3.24 13.45 -1.49
C LEU A 341 -4.10 13.48 -0.21
N THR A 342 -5.05 12.55 -0.17
CA THR A 342 -5.69 12.07 1.06
C THR A 342 -5.29 10.61 1.27
N VAL A 343 -4.80 10.25 2.45
CA VAL A 343 -4.22 8.93 2.73
C VAL A 343 -4.76 8.31 4.02
N ASP A 344 -4.47 7.05 4.29
CA ASP A 344 -4.74 6.45 5.59
C ASP A 344 -3.74 6.92 6.66
N LYS A 345 -4.09 6.72 7.94
CA LYS A 345 -3.23 7.03 9.10
C LYS A 345 -1.86 6.30 9.07
N GLY A 346 -1.71 5.22 8.31
CA GLY A 346 -0.45 4.53 8.06
C GLY A 346 0.54 5.34 7.21
N LEU A 347 0.07 6.20 6.30
CA LEU A 347 0.91 7.04 5.40
C LEU A 347 0.95 8.54 5.76
N ASP A 348 0.39 8.95 6.89
CA ASP A 348 0.12 10.36 7.26
C ASP A 348 1.31 11.32 7.50
N THR A 349 2.51 11.04 6.98
CA THR A 349 3.65 11.97 7.00
C THR A 349 4.49 11.89 5.73
N VAL A 350 5.18 12.99 5.40
CA VAL A 350 6.18 13.06 4.32
C VAL A 350 7.21 11.93 4.42
N LYS A 351 7.65 11.58 5.64
CA LYS A 351 8.62 10.49 5.83
C LYS A 351 8.03 9.14 5.40
N LYS A 352 6.80 8.82 5.82
CA LYS A 352 6.10 7.58 5.43
C LYS A 352 5.93 7.49 3.91
N LEU A 353 5.53 8.60 3.27
CA LEU A 353 5.41 8.69 1.81
C LEU A 353 6.76 8.52 1.09
N TYR A 354 7.84 9.07 1.64
CA TYR A 354 9.20 8.90 1.11
C TYR A 354 9.72 7.47 1.29
N ASP A 355 9.52 6.86 2.48
CA ASP A 355 9.89 5.48 2.76
C ASP A 355 9.18 4.53 1.76
N LEU A 356 7.88 4.75 1.53
CA LEU A 356 7.09 4.06 0.52
C LEU A 356 7.63 4.27 -0.91
N ALA A 357 8.01 5.49 -1.27
CA ALA A 357 8.57 5.77 -2.59
C ALA A 357 9.90 5.01 -2.82
N GLU A 358 10.75 4.90 -1.79
CA GLU A 358 11.98 4.09 -1.86
C GLU A 358 11.70 2.57 -1.88
N GLU A 359 10.62 2.08 -1.27
CA GLU A 359 10.16 0.68 -1.48
C GLU A 359 9.70 0.43 -2.92
N LEU A 360 8.82 1.28 -3.47
CA LEU A 360 8.30 1.18 -4.84
C LEU A 360 9.38 1.34 -5.92
N LYS A 361 10.46 2.06 -5.60
CA LYS A 361 11.63 2.28 -6.48
C LYS A 361 12.50 1.04 -6.68
N LYS A 362 12.43 0.04 -5.78
CA LYS A 362 13.20 -1.22 -5.88
C LYS A 362 12.74 -2.11 -7.05
N ALA A 363 11.44 -2.14 -7.33
CA ALA A 363 10.87 -2.96 -8.40
C ALA A 363 11.29 -2.41 -9.79
N PRO A 364 11.94 -3.19 -10.67
CA PRO A 364 12.32 -2.73 -12.00
C PRO A 364 11.13 -2.40 -12.90
N THR A 365 11.27 -1.44 -13.83
CA THR A 365 10.16 -0.94 -14.64
C THR A 365 9.58 -1.98 -15.61
N ASP A 366 10.37 -2.95 -16.07
CA ASP A 366 9.94 -4.10 -16.88
C ASP A 366 9.29 -5.24 -16.05
N ARG A 367 9.32 -5.10 -14.72
CA ARG A 367 8.61 -5.94 -13.73
C ARG A 367 7.40 -5.21 -13.14
N ILE A 368 6.94 -4.13 -13.78
CA ILE A 368 5.63 -3.51 -13.51
C ILE A 368 4.65 -4.03 -14.56
N THR A 369 3.52 -4.58 -14.14
CA THR A 369 2.41 -4.95 -15.03
C THR A 369 1.10 -4.38 -14.52
N MET A 370 0.36 -3.71 -15.39
CA MET A 370 -0.98 -3.20 -15.09
C MET A 370 -2.03 -4.05 -15.80
N THR A 371 -3.13 -4.32 -15.10
CA THR A 371 -4.24 -5.17 -15.57
C THR A 371 -5.57 -4.52 -15.25
N THR A 372 -6.60 -4.85 -16.02
CA THR A 372 -8.00 -4.59 -15.67
C THR A 372 -8.61 -5.87 -15.14
N MET A 373 -9.51 -5.78 -14.15
CA MET A 373 -10.25 -6.95 -13.65
C MET A 373 -10.98 -7.65 -14.82
N PRO A 374 -10.75 -8.96 -15.06
CA PRO A 374 -11.53 -9.75 -15.99
C PRO A 374 -13.03 -9.59 -15.73
N ASN A 375 -13.78 -9.19 -16.75
CA ASN A 375 -15.17 -8.77 -16.60
C ASN A 375 -16.05 -9.23 -17.77
N VAL A 376 -17.36 -9.18 -17.56
CA VAL A 376 -18.41 -9.40 -18.56
C VAL A 376 -19.45 -8.30 -18.46
N TYR A 377 -20.03 -7.88 -19.58
CA TYR A 377 -21.10 -6.89 -19.58
C TYR A 377 -22.40 -7.44 -18.99
N GLY A 378 -23.10 -6.61 -18.21
CA GLY A 378 -24.47 -6.88 -17.77
C GLY A 378 -25.46 -6.82 -18.93
N THR A 379 -26.62 -7.45 -18.75
CA THR A 379 -27.70 -7.50 -19.76
C THR A 379 -28.95 -6.78 -19.27
N GLY A 380 -29.89 -6.50 -20.18
CA GLY A 380 -31.14 -5.81 -19.86
C GLY A 380 -30.91 -4.46 -19.18
N GLN A 381 -31.48 -4.26 -17.99
CA GLN A 381 -31.33 -3.03 -17.19
C GLN A 381 -29.89 -2.73 -16.72
N PHE A 382 -28.98 -3.71 -16.79
CA PHE A 382 -27.56 -3.57 -16.46
C PHE A 382 -26.66 -3.48 -17.70
N SER A 383 -27.24 -3.29 -18.88
CA SER A 383 -26.48 -3.04 -20.12
C SER A 383 -25.54 -1.83 -19.97
N GLY A 384 -24.31 -1.98 -20.44
CA GLY A 384 -23.23 -0.98 -20.30
C GLY A 384 -22.54 -0.96 -18.93
N ARG A 385 -23.02 -1.73 -17.94
CA ARG A 385 -22.31 -2.01 -16.67
C ARG A 385 -21.55 -3.33 -16.77
N VAL A 386 -20.67 -3.63 -15.82
CA VAL A 386 -19.88 -4.87 -15.84
C VAL A 386 -19.99 -5.67 -14.54
N TYR A 387 -19.77 -6.98 -14.65
CA TYR A 387 -19.65 -7.92 -13.54
C TYR A 387 -18.27 -8.62 -13.60
N PRO A 388 -17.69 -9.04 -12.47
CA PRO A 388 -16.47 -9.85 -12.47
C PRO A 388 -16.66 -11.16 -13.25
N LYS A 389 -15.74 -11.49 -14.16
CA LYS A 389 -15.78 -12.73 -14.93
C LYS A 389 -15.33 -13.88 -14.01
N ALA A 390 -16.29 -14.57 -13.41
CA ALA A 390 -16.14 -15.34 -12.17
C ALA A 390 -14.97 -16.34 -12.11
N GLU A 391 -14.56 -16.98 -13.21
CA GLU A 391 -13.35 -17.83 -13.21
C GLU A 391 -12.06 -16.99 -13.17
N GLU A 392 -11.87 -16.13 -14.17
CA GLU A 392 -10.65 -15.37 -14.46
C GLU A 392 -10.40 -14.21 -13.47
N ALA A 393 -11.45 -13.60 -12.92
CA ALA A 393 -11.32 -12.50 -11.95
C ALA A 393 -10.71 -13.00 -10.64
N GLU A 394 -11.24 -14.08 -10.06
CA GLU A 394 -10.72 -14.70 -8.83
C GLU A 394 -9.38 -15.42 -9.05
N GLN A 395 -9.01 -15.76 -10.31
CA GLN A 395 -7.64 -16.15 -10.67
C GLN A 395 -6.66 -14.99 -10.52
N VAL A 396 -6.99 -13.79 -11.03
CA VAL A 396 -6.17 -12.58 -10.83
C VAL A 396 -6.15 -12.16 -9.35
N PHE A 397 -7.29 -12.22 -8.64
CA PHE A 397 -7.34 -11.92 -7.21
C PHE A 397 -6.46 -12.89 -6.41
N ARG A 398 -6.56 -14.21 -6.68
CA ARG A 398 -5.67 -15.22 -6.08
C ARG A 398 -4.20 -14.87 -6.29
N MET A 399 -3.78 -14.57 -7.52
CA MET A 399 -2.37 -14.27 -7.81
C MET A 399 -1.84 -13.14 -6.93
N ILE A 400 -2.65 -12.09 -6.71
CA ILE A 400 -2.29 -10.98 -5.81
C ILE A 400 -2.27 -11.42 -4.33
N ARG A 401 -3.26 -12.21 -3.86
CA ARG A 401 -3.28 -12.74 -2.48
C ARG A 401 -2.12 -13.69 -2.18
N GLU A 402 -1.61 -14.40 -3.18
CA GLU A 402 -0.54 -15.39 -3.08
C GLU A 402 0.86 -14.85 -3.44
N ASP A 403 1.00 -13.54 -3.68
CA ASP A 403 2.27 -12.87 -4.02
C ASP A 403 2.90 -13.47 -5.31
N ILE A 404 2.04 -13.75 -6.31
CA ILE A 404 2.37 -14.26 -7.64
C ILE A 404 2.29 -13.10 -8.66
N PRO A 405 3.34 -12.83 -9.45
CA PRO A 405 3.39 -11.66 -10.32
C PRO A 405 2.49 -11.80 -11.55
N LEU A 406 1.79 -10.73 -11.92
CA LEU A 406 0.93 -10.68 -13.12
C LEU A 406 1.70 -10.53 -14.45
N ASP A 407 3.03 -10.62 -14.43
CA ASP A 407 3.89 -10.44 -15.61
C ASP A 407 4.24 -11.75 -16.34
N GLY A 408 3.69 -12.88 -15.92
CA GLY A 408 3.98 -14.22 -16.44
C GLY A 408 5.40 -14.72 -16.13
N LYS A 409 6.23 -13.93 -15.45
CA LYS A 409 7.59 -14.29 -14.99
C LYS A 409 7.54 -14.70 -13.51
N ALA A 410 6.59 -15.58 -13.18
CA ALA A 410 6.54 -16.24 -11.87
C ALA A 410 7.88 -16.96 -11.63
N SER A 411 8.62 -16.50 -10.61
CA SER A 411 9.77 -17.26 -10.12
C SER A 411 9.27 -18.63 -9.65
N LYS A 412 10.05 -19.70 -9.84
CA LYS A 412 9.69 -21.06 -9.42
C LYS A 412 9.68 -21.17 -7.89
N ARG A 413 8.65 -20.60 -7.28
CA ARG A 413 8.44 -20.49 -5.84
C ARG A 413 8.17 -21.89 -5.32
N LYS A 414 9.16 -22.48 -4.65
CA LYS A 414 8.93 -23.70 -3.86
C LYS A 414 7.78 -23.41 -2.90
N THR A 415 6.78 -24.29 -2.89
CA THR A 415 5.57 -24.17 -2.08
C THR A 415 5.95 -23.80 -0.65
N PRO A 416 5.37 -22.76 -0.03
CA PRO A 416 5.74 -22.34 1.31
C PRO A 416 5.62 -23.51 2.30
N VAL A 417 6.71 -23.86 2.97
CA VAL A 417 6.66 -24.78 4.11
C VAL A 417 5.89 -24.08 5.22
N VAL A 418 4.74 -24.64 5.59
CA VAL A 418 3.86 -24.09 6.62
C VAL A 418 4.62 -24.07 7.96
N LYS A 419 4.52 -22.97 8.72
CA LYS A 419 5.15 -22.86 10.05
C LYS A 419 4.43 -23.68 11.11
N ASP A 420 3.14 -23.93 10.89
CA ASP A 420 2.30 -24.80 11.70
C ASP A 420 2.24 -26.18 11.07
N GLN A 421 2.22 -27.24 11.89
CA GLN A 421 2.08 -28.61 11.44
C GLN A 421 0.64 -29.05 11.66
N ALA A 422 -0.05 -29.41 10.58
CA ALA A 422 -1.38 -29.99 10.66
C ALA A 422 -1.39 -31.21 11.61
N ALA A 423 -2.43 -31.31 12.42
CA ALA A 423 -2.69 -32.44 13.28
C ALA A 423 -2.82 -33.75 12.48
N PRO A 424 -2.69 -34.93 13.12
CA PRO A 424 -3.01 -36.20 12.46
C PRO A 424 -4.42 -36.13 11.86
N THR A 425 -4.63 -36.57 10.61
CA THR A 425 -5.92 -36.36 9.89
C THR A 425 -7.12 -36.91 10.66
N ALA A 426 -6.95 -38.02 11.38
CA ALA A 426 -7.97 -38.64 12.22
C ALA A 426 -8.39 -37.76 13.43
N GLU A 427 -7.58 -36.76 13.79
CA GLU A 427 -7.87 -35.81 14.85
C GLU A 427 -8.54 -34.52 14.35
N ILE A 428 -8.42 -34.20 13.06
CA ILE A 428 -9.00 -33.00 12.43
C ILE A 428 -10.52 -33.18 12.28
N ALA A 429 -11.30 -32.32 12.94
CA ALA A 429 -12.75 -32.27 12.79
C ALA A 429 -13.15 -31.35 11.64
N VAL A 430 -13.93 -31.88 10.67
CA VAL A 430 -14.32 -31.17 9.46
C VAL A 430 -15.84 -31.23 9.29
N SER A 431 -16.47 -30.07 9.22
CA SER A 431 -17.90 -29.91 8.91
C SER A 431 -18.09 -29.76 7.41
N VAL A 432 -18.90 -30.62 6.77
CA VAL A 432 -19.16 -30.58 5.33
C VAL A 432 -20.54 -29.97 5.06
N ARG A 433 -20.57 -28.86 4.30
CA ARG A 433 -21.76 -28.09 3.93
C ARG A 433 -22.09 -28.21 2.44
N ASN A 434 -23.38 -28.28 2.12
CA ASN A 434 -23.88 -28.36 0.74
C ASN A 434 -24.34 -26.98 0.24
N ALA A 435 -23.40 -26.13 -0.18
CA ALA A 435 -23.67 -24.81 -0.73
C ALA A 435 -23.83 -24.81 -2.27
N THR A 436 -24.11 -25.98 -2.87
CA THR A 436 -24.04 -26.17 -4.34
C THR A 436 -25.19 -25.55 -5.13
N SER A 437 -26.15 -24.90 -4.49
CA SER A 437 -27.30 -24.24 -5.11
C SER A 437 -26.91 -23.09 -6.04
N THR A 438 -27.80 -22.74 -6.96
CA THR A 438 -27.67 -21.64 -7.93
C THR A 438 -29.06 -21.08 -8.25
N ASP A 439 -29.14 -19.92 -8.89
CA ASP A 439 -30.41 -19.26 -9.27
C ASP A 439 -31.33 -20.13 -10.15
N THR A 440 -30.79 -21.14 -10.83
CA THR A 440 -31.52 -22.04 -11.73
C THR A 440 -31.58 -23.50 -11.25
N LEU A 441 -30.81 -23.89 -10.24
CA LEU A 441 -30.72 -25.29 -9.76
C LEU A 441 -30.61 -25.35 -8.24
N GLY A 442 -31.52 -26.13 -7.62
CA GLY A 442 -31.41 -26.50 -6.21
C GLY A 442 -30.12 -27.26 -5.87
N PRO A 443 -29.77 -27.38 -4.57
CA PRO A 443 -28.55 -28.04 -4.13
C PRO A 443 -28.51 -29.51 -4.61
N ALA A 444 -27.33 -29.97 -4.99
CA ALA A 444 -27.10 -31.35 -5.41
C ALA A 444 -27.41 -32.31 -4.25
N GLN A 445 -28.38 -33.22 -4.45
CA GLN A 445 -28.79 -34.17 -3.42
C GLN A 445 -27.63 -35.10 -3.03
N GLY A 446 -27.52 -35.42 -1.74
CA GLY A 446 -26.47 -36.29 -1.19
C GLY A 446 -25.05 -35.70 -1.16
N ARG A 447 -24.79 -34.55 -1.77
CA ARG A 447 -23.41 -34.07 -2.01
C ARG A 447 -22.54 -33.93 -0.76
N ALA A 448 -23.08 -33.42 0.35
CA ALA A 448 -22.33 -33.33 1.61
C ALA A 448 -21.98 -34.71 2.19
N THR A 449 -22.83 -35.73 1.99
CA THR A 449 -22.55 -37.12 2.36
C THR A 449 -21.37 -37.65 1.54
N THR A 450 -21.45 -37.57 0.20
CA THR A 450 -20.37 -38.00 -0.70
C THR A 450 -19.02 -37.36 -0.33
N VAL A 451 -19.00 -36.05 -0.05
CA VAL A 451 -17.76 -35.35 0.29
C VAL A 451 -17.27 -35.65 1.71
N LYS A 452 -18.18 -35.89 2.67
CA LYS A 452 -17.84 -36.40 4.01
C LYS A 452 -17.26 -37.82 3.96
N ASP A 453 -17.71 -38.65 3.02
CA ASP A 453 -17.18 -40.00 2.81
C ASP A 453 -15.78 -39.96 2.17
N LEU A 454 -15.56 -39.13 1.14
CA LEU A 454 -14.22 -38.88 0.57
C LEU A 454 -13.21 -38.38 1.61
N LEU A 455 -13.65 -37.53 2.54
CA LEU A 455 -12.83 -37.12 3.69
C LEU A 455 -12.53 -38.28 4.65
N THR A 456 -13.50 -39.18 4.86
CA THR A 456 -13.29 -40.39 5.69
C THR A 456 -12.25 -41.30 5.07
N ASP A 457 -12.33 -41.54 3.75
CA ASP A 457 -11.37 -42.35 2.98
C ASP A 457 -9.98 -41.70 2.95
N ALA A 458 -9.91 -40.36 2.91
CA ALA A 458 -8.68 -39.59 3.07
C ALA A 458 -8.16 -39.52 4.53
N GLY A 459 -8.78 -40.24 5.46
CA GLY A 459 -8.32 -40.39 6.84
C GLY A 459 -8.82 -39.35 7.84
N PHE A 460 -9.81 -38.52 7.49
CA PHE A 460 -10.43 -37.52 8.38
C PHE A 460 -11.59 -38.15 9.16
N ALA A 461 -11.26 -38.99 10.14
CA ALA A 461 -12.22 -39.80 10.90
C ALA A 461 -13.29 -38.99 11.68
N LYS A 462 -13.08 -37.68 11.90
CA LYS A 462 -14.04 -36.76 12.52
C LYS A 462 -14.81 -35.88 11.51
N ALA A 463 -14.87 -36.28 10.23
CA ALA A 463 -15.67 -35.58 9.23
C ALA A 463 -17.18 -35.78 9.49
N THR A 464 -17.92 -34.67 9.59
CA THR A 464 -19.37 -34.63 9.85
C THR A 464 -20.10 -33.87 8.75
N ILE A 465 -21.42 -34.08 8.64
CA ILE A 465 -22.30 -33.31 7.77
C ILE A 465 -22.93 -32.19 8.59
N ASP A 466 -22.85 -30.96 8.09
CA ASP A 466 -23.61 -29.84 8.62
C ASP A 466 -24.88 -29.64 7.78
N SER A 467 -26.02 -29.75 8.45
CA SER A 467 -27.37 -29.73 7.87
C SER A 467 -28.04 -28.35 7.93
N GLN A 468 -27.32 -27.29 8.34
CA GLN A 468 -27.84 -25.93 8.25
C GLN A 468 -28.10 -25.53 6.80
N ASN A 469 -29.17 -24.75 6.57
CA ASN A 469 -29.39 -24.09 5.28
C ASN A 469 -28.31 -23.01 5.09
N VAL A 470 -27.52 -23.15 4.03
CA VAL A 470 -26.38 -22.27 3.71
C VAL A 470 -26.71 -21.43 2.48
N GLU A 471 -26.11 -20.24 2.36
CA GLU A 471 -26.15 -19.49 1.11
C GLU A 471 -25.47 -20.25 -0.04
N ALA A 472 -25.90 -19.96 -1.27
CA ALA A 472 -25.33 -20.54 -2.49
C ALA A 472 -23.87 -20.08 -2.68
N ALA A 473 -22.95 -21.03 -2.85
CA ALA A 473 -21.55 -20.77 -3.13
C ALA A 473 -21.20 -21.19 -4.55
N ALA A 474 -20.76 -20.24 -5.39
CA ALA A 474 -20.35 -20.51 -6.77
C ALA A 474 -19.08 -21.39 -6.86
N ARG A 475 -18.28 -21.48 -5.79
CA ARG A 475 -17.07 -22.31 -5.69
C ARG A 475 -16.99 -23.01 -4.33
N THR A 476 -16.31 -24.15 -4.32
CA THR A 476 -15.93 -24.88 -3.13
C THR A 476 -14.85 -24.12 -2.34
N GLY A 477 -14.80 -24.30 -1.03
CA GLY A 477 -13.74 -23.75 -0.18
C GLY A 477 -13.74 -24.27 1.25
N VAL A 478 -12.60 -24.13 1.91
CA VAL A 478 -12.39 -24.56 3.31
C VAL A 478 -12.31 -23.32 4.18
N LEU A 479 -13.30 -23.11 5.04
CA LEU A 479 -13.38 -22.00 5.98
C LEU A 479 -12.81 -22.41 7.33
N TYR A 480 -12.11 -21.49 8.01
CA TYR A 480 -11.52 -21.72 9.33
C TYR A 480 -11.48 -20.44 10.19
N PRO A 481 -11.66 -20.50 11.52
CA PRO A 481 -11.77 -19.30 12.37
C PRO A 481 -10.45 -18.61 12.69
N SER A 482 -9.38 -19.39 12.95
CA SER A 482 -8.20 -18.94 13.69
C SER A 482 -6.91 -19.53 13.11
N ALA A 483 -5.77 -18.85 13.29
CA ALA A 483 -4.55 -19.16 12.54
C ALA A 483 -3.96 -20.55 12.86
N ASP A 484 -4.20 -21.03 14.09
CA ASP A 484 -3.93 -22.37 14.61
C ASP A 484 -4.69 -23.50 13.89
N LEU A 485 -5.69 -23.17 13.06
CA LEU A 485 -6.40 -24.14 12.21
C LEU A 485 -6.07 -23.95 10.71
N GLU A 486 -5.12 -23.07 10.36
CA GLU A 486 -4.69 -22.90 8.96
C GLU A 486 -4.00 -24.17 8.42
N GLY A 487 -3.15 -24.81 9.24
CA GLY A 487 -2.45 -26.04 8.87
C GLY A 487 -3.43 -27.18 8.56
N ASP A 488 -4.38 -27.41 9.46
CA ASP A 488 -5.43 -28.42 9.31
C ASP A 488 -6.34 -28.14 8.12
N ALA A 489 -6.78 -26.89 7.92
CA ALA A 489 -7.60 -26.50 6.78
C ALA A 489 -6.85 -26.67 5.44
N GLN A 490 -5.53 -26.44 5.42
CA GLN A 490 -4.69 -26.74 4.26
C GLN A 490 -4.48 -28.25 4.05
N ALA A 491 -4.47 -29.07 5.11
CA ALA A 491 -4.45 -30.53 4.99
C ALA A 491 -5.75 -31.06 4.39
N VAL A 492 -6.91 -30.56 4.83
CA VAL A 492 -8.24 -30.87 4.26
C VAL A 492 -8.28 -30.54 2.77
N ALA A 493 -7.86 -29.33 2.38
CA ALA A 493 -7.85 -28.92 0.98
C ALA A 493 -6.92 -29.80 0.13
N LYS A 494 -5.69 -30.02 0.59
CA LYS A 494 -4.69 -30.86 -0.08
C LYS A 494 -5.17 -32.30 -0.27
N ALA A 495 -5.86 -32.88 0.71
CA ALA A 495 -6.36 -34.25 0.65
C ALA A 495 -7.44 -34.44 -0.44
N LEU A 496 -8.28 -33.43 -0.66
CA LEU A 496 -9.35 -33.46 -1.68
C LEU A 496 -8.92 -32.91 -3.05
N GLY A 497 -7.67 -32.45 -3.21
CA GLY A 497 -7.21 -31.78 -4.43
C GLY A 497 -7.74 -30.34 -4.61
N ILE A 498 -8.31 -29.76 -3.56
CA ILE A 498 -8.85 -28.39 -3.52
C ILE A 498 -7.66 -27.40 -3.49
N PRO A 499 -7.62 -26.38 -4.37
CA PRO A 499 -6.58 -25.35 -4.36
C PRO A 499 -6.48 -24.61 -3.02
N VAL A 500 -5.25 -24.43 -2.51
CA VAL A 500 -5.00 -23.73 -1.24
C VAL A 500 -5.59 -22.30 -1.22
N SER A 501 -5.71 -21.66 -2.39
CA SER A 501 -6.41 -20.37 -2.57
C SER A 501 -7.89 -20.33 -2.15
N GLN A 502 -8.51 -21.50 -2.01
CA GLN A 502 -9.90 -21.68 -1.55
C GLN A 502 -9.98 -21.96 -0.04
N VAL A 503 -8.83 -22.06 0.66
CA VAL A 503 -8.74 -22.06 2.12
C VAL A 503 -8.80 -20.60 2.60
N LYS A 504 -9.87 -20.19 3.28
CA LYS A 504 -10.14 -18.79 3.64
C LYS A 504 -10.51 -18.67 5.11
N LYS A 505 -9.87 -17.72 5.82
CA LYS A 505 -10.22 -17.41 7.21
C LYS A 505 -11.61 -16.75 7.26
N SER A 506 -12.50 -17.21 8.13
CA SER A 506 -13.84 -16.65 8.35
C SER A 506 -14.21 -16.79 9.82
N THR A 507 -14.64 -15.70 10.43
CA THR A 507 -15.16 -15.65 11.81
C THR A 507 -16.59 -16.17 11.93
N ASP A 508 -17.21 -16.52 10.80
CA ASP A 508 -18.61 -16.94 10.67
C ASP A 508 -18.76 -18.47 10.86
N VAL A 509 -17.63 -19.16 11.09
CA VAL A 509 -17.53 -20.58 11.41
C VAL A 509 -16.80 -20.78 12.74
N SER A 510 -17.17 -21.81 13.51
CA SER A 510 -16.57 -22.13 14.81
C SER A 510 -15.49 -23.22 14.76
N GLY A 511 -15.14 -23.68 13.56
CA GLY A 511 -14.19 -24.75 13.28
C GLY A 511 -13.99 -24.89 11.77
N ILE A 512 -13.36 -25.97 11.32
CA ILE A 512 -13.05 -26.17 9.89
C ILE A 512 -14.32 -26.60 9.15
N VAL A 513 -14.74 -25.82 8.17
CA VAL A 513 -15.96 -26.02 7.38
C VAL A 513 -15.62 -26.11 5.91
N LEU A 514 -15.79 -27.29 5.31
CA LEU A 514 -15.74 -27.49 3.88
C LEU A 514 -17.10 -27.14 3.26
N SER A 515 -17.18 -25.96 2.65
CA SER A 515 -18.34 -25.53 1.86
C SER A 515 -18.20 -26.05 0.44
N VAL A 516 -19.07 -26.98 0.04
CA VAL A 516 -19.08 -27.57 -1.32
C VAL A 516 -19.94 -26.69 -2.23
N GLY A 517 -19.32 -26.10 -3.25
CA GLY A 517 -19.96 -25.12 -4.14
C GLY A 517 -20.44 -25.69 -5.49
N ALA A 518 -21.04 -24.83 -6.29
CA ALA A 518 -21.62 -25.18 -7.59
C ALA A 518 -20.59 -25.74 -8.60
N ASP A 519 -19.29 -25.50 -8.38
CA ASP A 519 -18.16 -26.08 -9.12
C ASP A 519 -17.99 -27.60 -8.92
N TRP A 520 -18.47 -28.18 -7.81
CA TRP A 520 -18.28 -29.58 -7.46
C TRP A 520 -19.60 -30.35 -7.29
N ARG A 521 -20.50 -30.20 -8.28
CA ARG A 521 -21.87 -30.75 -8.22
C ARG A 521 -22.02 -32.23 -8.56
N LYS A 522 -21.10 -32.85 -9.31
CA LYS A 522 -21.29 -34.21 -9.87
C LYS A 522 -20.15 -35.17 -9.56
N ASP A 523 -18.92 -34.75 -9.84
CA ASP A 523 -17.75 -35.63 -9.85
C ASP A 523 -17.38 -36.12 -8.45
N GLU A 524 -16.85 -37.33 -8.32
CA GLU A 524 -16.42 -37.87 -7.03
C GLU A 524 -15.18 -37.10 -6.54
N ALA A 525 -14.06 -37.14 -7.26
CA ALA A 525 -12.92 -36.25 -7.01
C ALA A 525 -13.25 -34.77 -7.26
N TYR A 526 -12.55 -33.84 -6.61
CA TYR A 526 -12.66 -32.40 -6.95
C TYR A 526 -12.13 -32.18 -8.39
N PRO A 527 -12.83 -31.43 -9.26
CA PRO A 527 -12.37 -31.10 -10.60
C PRO A 527 -11.24 -30.05 -10.54
N ALA A 528 -10.07 -30.50 -10.11
CA ALA A 528 -8.88 -29.70 -9.88
C ALA A 528 -8.29 -29.16 -11.19
N LYS A 529 -8.87 -28.08 -11.72
CA LYS A 529 -8.13 -27.15 -12.59
C LYS A 529 -6.87 -26.74 -11.85
N ALA A 530 -5.70 -27.09 -12.39
CA ALA A 530 -4.42 -26.62 -11.86
C ALA A 530 -4.46 -25.10 -11.71
N ALA A 531 -3.88 -24.57 -10.63
CA ALA A 531 -3.90 -23.13 -10.36
C ALA A 531 -3.12 -22.39 -11.44
N GLU A 532 -3.81 -21.85 -12.45
CA GLU A 532 -3.14 -21.21 -13.58
C GLU A 532 -2.42 -19.92 -13.15
N GLU A 533 -1.10 -19.94 -13.16
CA GLU A 533 -0.21 -18.83 -12.82
C GLU A 533 0.03 -17.86 -14.01
N LYS A 534 -0.61 -18.12 -15.16
CA LYS A 534 -0.68 -17.16 -16.27
C LYS A 534 -1.82 -16.17 -16.00
N THR A 535 -1.56 -14.89 -16.18
CA THR A 535 -2.58 -13.85 -16.18
C THR A 535 -3.53 -14.02 -17.38
N PRO A 536 -4.86 -14.05 -17.18
CA PRO A 536 -5.84 -14.14 -18.27
C PRO A 536 -5.69 -12.99 -19.28
N GLU A 537 -5.85 -13.30 -20.57
CA GLU A 537 -5.74 -12.30 -21.65
C GLU A 537 -6.87 -11.26 -21.59
N SER A 538 -8.03 -11.65 -21.04
CA SER A 538 -9.14 -10.75 -20.69
C SER A 538 -8.78 -9.68 -19.65
N ALA A 539 -7.69 -9.87 -18.88
CA ALA A 539 -7.18 -8.88 -17.96
C ALA A 539 -6.40 -7.74 -18.67
N ASN A 540 -6.17 -7.85 -19.99
CA ASN A 540 -5.46 -6.89 -20.82
C ASN A 540 -4.13 -6.40 -20.20
N PRO A 541 -3.17 -7.31 -19.89
CA PRO A 541 -1.93 -6.96 -19.21
C PRO A 541 -1.02 -6.05 -20.04
N LEU A 542 -0.67 -4.88 -19.49
CA LEU A 542 0.22 -3.87 -20.07
C LEU A 542 1.51 -3.75 -19.24
N ASN A 543 2.69 -3.82 -19.88
CA ASN A 543 3.97 -3.76 -19.17
C ASN A 543 4.49 -2.32 -18.99
N GLY A 544 5.11 -2.02 -17.84
CA GLY A 544 5.61 -0.68 -17.51
C GLY A 544 6.77 -0.18 -18.38
N ALA A 545 7.50 -1.07 -19.06
CA ALA A 545 8.50 -0.67 -20.06
C ALA A 545 7.90 -0.32 -21.43
N GLU A 546 6.63 -0.69 -21.69
CA GLU A 546 6.00 -0.59 -23.01
C GLU A 546 5.63 0.85 -23.40
N LYS A 547 5.90 1.20 -24.66
CA LYS A 547 5.68 2.55 -25.21
C LYS A 547 4.70 2.54 -26.39
N ALA A 548 3.71 1.65 -26.34
CA ALA A 548 2.58 1.71 -27.28
C ALA A 548 1.87 3.06 -27.16
N CYS A 549 1.34 3.55 -28.28
CA CYS A 549 0.42 4.68 -28.32
C CYS A 549 -1.00 4.20 -28.02
N MET A 550 -1.90 5.08 -27.59
CA MET A 550 -3.33 4.78 -27.57
C MET A 550 -3.86 4.70 -29.00
N HIS A 551 -4.71 3.71 -29.30
CA HIS A 551 -5.42 3.67 -30.57
C HIS A 551 -6.54 4.71 -30.55
N VAL A 552 -6.51 5.65 -31.49
CA VAL A 552 -7.53 6.69 -31.63
C VAL A 552 -8.71 6.15 -32.41
N ASN A 553 -9.91 6.32 -31.87
CA ASN A 553 -11.12 5.92 -32.57
C ASN A 553 -11.33 6.82 -33.81
N PRO A 554 -11.47 6.26 -35.03
CA PRO A 554 -11.60 7.04 -36.27
C PRO A 554 -12.76 8.06 -36.29
N SER A 555 -13.78 7.89 -35.43
CA SER A 555 -14.90 8.83 -35.30
C SER A 555 -14.52 10.17 -34.62
N PHE A 556 -13.30 10.27 -34.08
CA PHE A 556 -12.80 11.41 -33.31
C PHE A 556 -11.45 11.96 -33.81
N THR A 557 -11.06 11.61 -35.05
CA THR A 557 -9.91 12.23 -35.75
C THR A 557 -10.27 13.61 -36.33
N TRP A 558 -9.25 14.41 -36.66
CA TRP A 558 -9.40 15.79 -37.18
C TRP A 558 -8.22 16.22 -38.07
#